data_AF-A0A6N2KNX4-F1
#
_entry.id   AF-A0A6N2KNX4-F1
#
_cell.length_a   1.000
_cell.length_b   1.000
_cell.length_c   1.000
_cell.angle_alpha   90.00
_cell.angle_beta   90.00
_cell.angle_gamma   90.00
#
_symmetry.space_group_name_H-M   'P 1'
#
loop_
_entity.id
_entity.type
_entity.pdbx_description
1 polymer ?
#
loop_
_entity_poly.entity_id
_entity_poly.type
_entity_poly.pdbx_seq_one_letter_code
_entity_poly.pdbx_strand_id
1 'polypeptide(L)'
;MSTNFINGEANTDYESLITPLLSSRSSLVNSTSQVAIVGAHVCPIESLDYEIAENDFFKQDWRSRGKMQIFQYVLMKWLLCFLIGLIVSLIGFFNNLAIENIAGMKFVVTSNMMMLNRFGMAFLVFSVSNLILTLVASIITAFIAPAAAGSGIPEVKAYLNGVDAPGIFSFRTLFVKIIGSITAVSSSLLVGKAGPMVHTGACVAALLGQGGSKRFKLTWRWLRFFKNDRDRRDLVTCGSAAGIAAAFRAPVGGVLFALEEMASWWRSALLWRSFFTTAVAAIVLRALIDFCLSGKCGLFGKGGLIMFDVYSASVTYHLIDVLPVLTLGAIGGILGSLYNFLLDKEGRCLQNFTCLCNFHFHFLSSFWTTMACLMPTLSI
;
A
#
# COMPACT_ATOMS: atom_id res chain seq x y z
N MET A 1 3.76 55.99 68.92
CA MET A 1 3.20 57.25 68.40
C MET A 1 3.55 57.30 66.93
N SER A 2 2.53 57.35 66.06
CA SER A 2 2.57 57.74 64.64
C SER A 2 3.05 56.74 63.56
N THR A 3 2.10 56.00 62.95
CA THR A 3 1.68 56.04 61.50
C THR A 3 2.62 56.74 60.49
N ASN A 4 2.85 56.36 59.21
CA ASN A 4 2.02 55.73 58.17
C ASN A 4 2.87 55.29 56.93
N PHE A 5 2.36 54.26 56.22
CA PHE A 5 2.38 53.90 54.79
C PHE A 5 3.23 54.65 53.73
N ILE A 6 3.81 53.89 52.76
CA ILE A 6 3.39 53.82 51.33
C ILE A 6 3.98 52.55 50.66
N ASN A 7 3.15 51.94 49.80
CA ASN A 7 3.30 50.70 49.04
C ASN A 7 4.33 50.77 47.88
N GLY A 8 4.81 49.60 47.42
CA GLY A 8 5.42 49.46 46.10
C GLY A 8 6.08 48.09 45.83
N GLU A 9 5.32 47.19 45.20
CA GLU A 9 5.76 46.14 44.24
C GLU A 9 6.98 45.25 44.57
N ALA A 10 6.70 44.05 45.10
CA ALA A 10 7.57 42.87 44.90
C ALA A 10 6.73 41.59 45.13
N ASN A 11 5.91 41.20 44.14
CA ASN A 11 5.23 39.90 44.11
C ASN A 11 4.80 39.59 42.67
N THR A 12 5.78 39.32 41.81
CA THR A 12 5.53 38.99 40.39
C THR A 12 6.26 37.73 39.90
N ASP A 13 6.77 36.88 40.81
CA ASP A 13 7.57 35.71 40.40
C ASP A 13 6.96 34.35 40.78
N TYR A 14 5.76 34.29 41.36
CA TYR A 14 5.15 33.01 41.79
C TYR A 14 3.85 32.61 41.07
N GLU A 15 3.39 33.38 40.08
CA GLU A 15 2.10 33.16 39.41
C GLU A 15 2.22 32.72 37.93
N SER A 16 3.34 32.11 37.53
CA SER A 16 3.56 31.62 36.16
C SER A 16 3.36 30.11 35.98
N LEU A 17 2.94 29.37 37.01
CA LEU A 17 2.83 27.90 36.98
C LEU A 17 1.41 27.32 36.90
N ILE A 18 0.38 28.14 36.70
CA ILE A 18 -1.01 27.66 36.55
C ILE A 18 -1.69 28.32 35.35
N THR A 19 -1.27 27.97 34.13
CA THR A 19 -2.11 28.16 32.94
C THR A 19 -1.96 26.98 31.97
N PRO A 20 -3.06 26.40 31.45
CA PRO A 20 -2.98 25.37 30.43
C PRO A 20 -2.59 26.02 29.08
N LEU A 21 -1.40 25.72 28.56
CA LEU A 21 -0.88 26.20 27.27
C LEU A 21 -1.56 25.55 26.04
N LEU A 22 -2.88 25.33 26.08
CA LEU A 22 -3.66 24.83 24.95
C LEU A 22 -4.99 25.59 24.85
N SER A 23 -4.88 26.87 24.49
CA SER A 23 -5.99 27.61 23.91
C SER A 23 -6.26 27.07 22.50
N SER A 24 -7.40 26.41 22.34
CA SER A 24 -7.93 25.99 21.05
C SER A 24 -8.23 27.22 20.19
N ARG A 25 -7.26 27.63 19.36
CA ARG A 25 -7.49 28.54 18.24
C ARG A 25 -7.30 27.80 16.93
N SER A 26 -8.41 27.27 16.41
CA SER A 26 -8.53 26.86 15.02
C SER A 26 -8.27 28.05 14.10
N SER A 27 -7.64 27.75 12.95
CA SER A 27 -7.39 28.61 11.79
C SER A 27 -6.47 29.81 12.00
N LEU A 28 -5.16 29.58 11.80
CA LEU A 28 -4.32 30.42 10.94
C LEU A 28 -3.05 29.62 10.58
N VAL A 29 -2.79 29.59 9.28
CA VAL A 29 -1.56 29.08 8.66
C VAL A 29 -0.40 29.99 9.08
N ASN A 30 0.80 29.41 9.19
CA ASN A 30 2.09 30.03 9.52
C ASN A 30 2.30 30.46 10.98
N SER A 31 3.00 29.60 11.74
CA SER A 31 4.30 29.90 12.35
C SER A 31 4.56 28.92 13.48
N THR A 32 5.37 27.89 13.22
CA THR A 32 6.07 27.16 14.26
C THR A 32 7.51 26.97 13.79
N SER A 33 8.44 27.66 14.46
CA SER A 33 9.88 27.44 14.42
C SER A 33 10.52 27.34 13.03
N GLN A 34 10.56 28.47 12.33
CA GLN A 34 11.44 28.66 11.18
C GLN A 34 12.91 28.74 11.64
N VAL A 35 13.58 27.61 11.76
CA VAL A 35 14.87 27.48 11.07
C VAL A 35 14.53 26.94 9.69
N ALA A 36 13.82 27.77 8.91
CA ALA A 36 13.66 27.52 7.51
C ALA A 36 15.04 27.74 6.90
N ILE A 37 15.72 26.65 6.54
CA ILE A 37 16.86 26.72 5.63
C ILE A 37 16.26 27.13 4.28
N VAL A 38 16.07 28.44 4.10
CA VAL A 38 15.61 29.04 2.85
C VAL A 38 16.65 28.69 1.79
N GLY A 39 16.31 27.75 0.91
CA GLY A 39 17.19 27.26 -0.15
C GLY A 39 17.59 25.78 -0.06
N ALA A 40 17.23 25.05 1.00
CA ALA A 40 17.36 23.59 0.98
C ALA A 40 16.18 22.98 0.22
N HIS A 41 16.46 22.26 -0.86
CA HIS A 41 15.54 21.26 -1.38
C HIS A 41 15.37 20.18 -0.30
N VAL A 42 14.42 20.38 0.61
CA VAL A 42 14.10 19.39 1.65
C VAL A 42 13.71 18.11 0.92
N CYS A 43 14.49 17.05 1.12
CA CYS A 43 14.12 15.74 0.60
C CYS A 43 12.75 15.39 1.19
N PRO A 44 11.73 15.13 0.36
CA PRO A 44 10.38 14.89 0.86
C PRO A 44 10.24 13.54 1.59
N ILE A 45 11.33 12.78 1.66
CA ILE A 45 11.43 11.45 2.26
C ILE A 45 11.97 11.62 3.68
N GLU A 46 11.17 11.22 4.65
CA GLU A 46 11.48 11.33 6.07
C GLU A 46 11.71 9.95 6.70
N SER A 47 12.28 9.90 7.90
CA SER A 47 12.42 8.66 8.67
C SER A 47 11.28 8.47 9.67
N LEU A 48 10.88 7.22 9.92
CA LEU A 48 9.91 6.87 10.97
C LEU A 48 10.60 6.50 12.28
N ASP A 49 10.06 7.02 13.37
CA ASP A 49 10.55 6.75 14.72
C ASP A 49 9.92 5.46 15.27
N TYR A 50 10.57 4.32 15.01
CA TYR A 50 10.14 3.02 15.53
C TYR A 50 10.59 2.72 16.95
N GLU A 51 11.66 3.39 17.36
CA GLU A 51 12.13 3.36 18.73
C GLU A 51 11.27 4.31 19.57
N ILE A 52 10.81 3.83 20.71
CA ILE A 52 10.00 4.65 21.61
C ILE A 52 10.98 5.43 22.48
N ALA A 53 10.94 6.76 22.42
CA ALA A 53 11.69 7.61 23.34
C ALA A 53 11.17 7.44 24.77
N GLU A 54 11.96 6.81 25.64
CA GLU A 54 11.61 6.51 27.04
C GLU A 54 11.74 7.74 27.95
N ASN A 55 11.02 8.81 27.62
CA ASN A 55 11.01 10.04 28.39
C ASN A 55 10.19 9.89 29.68
N ASP A 56 10.43 10.75 30.67
CA ASP A 56 9.70 10.74 31.94
C ASP A 56 8.19 10.90 31.74
N PHE A 57 7.78 11.70 30.74
CA PHE A 57 6.38 11.80 30.33
C PHE A 57 5.78 10.46 29.88
N PHE A 58 6.52 9.68 29.08
CA PHE A 58 6.07 8.37 28.63
C PHE A 58 5.97 7.39 29.81
N LYS A 59 6.95 7.42 30.71
CA LYS A 59 6.94 6.59 31.93
C LYS A 59 5.79 6.98 32.86
N GLN A 60 5.50 8.27 33.00
CA GLN A 60 4.38 8.77 33.81
C GLN A 60 3.03 8.38 33.21
N ASP A 61 2.85 8.49 31.88
CA ASP A 61 1.66 8.03 31.17
C ASP A 61 1.48 6.50 31.29
N TRP A 62 2.58 5.74 31.27
CA TRP A 62 2.51 4.29 31.49
C TRP A 62 2.11 3.91 32.92
N ARG A 63 2.62 4.63 33.92
CA ARG A 63 2.28 4.38 35.34
C ARG A 63 0.85 4.82 35.68
N SER A 64 0.35 5.88 35.03
CA SER A 64 -1.01 6.38 35.25
C SER A 64 -2.09 5.48 34.62
N ARG A 65 -1.72 4.61 33.68
CA ARG A 65 -2.65 3.70 33.01
C ARG A 65 -3.15 2.61 33.95
N GLY A 66 -4.44 2.64 34.23
CA GLY A 66 -5.11 1.58 34.98
C GLY A 66 -5.17 0.26 34.20
N LYS A 67 -5.35 -0.87 34.91
CA LYS A 67 -5.50 -2.21 34.29
C LYS A 67 -6.57 -2.25 33.20
N MET A 68 -7.68 -1.53 33.41
CA MET A 68 -8.78 -1.44 32.43
C MET A 68 -8.33 -0.76 31.12
N GLN A 69 -7.53 0.30 31.20
CA GLN A 69 -7.04 1.02 30.02
C GLN A 69 -6.01 0.18 29.23
N ILE A 70 -5.16 -0.57 29.92
CA ILE A 70 -4.23 -1.51 29.30
C ILE A 70 -5.00 -2.63 28.59
N PHE A 71 -6.01 -3.20 29.24
CA PHE A 71 -6.87 -4.21 28.63
C PHE A 71 -7.59 -3.67 27.38
N GLN A 72 -8.18 -2.47 27.48
CA GLN A 72 -8.80 -1.80 26.33
C GLN A 72 -7.81 -1.60 25.18
N TYR A 73 -6.58 -1.15 25.46
CA TYR A 73 -5.55 -0.98 24.43
C TYR A 73 -5.20 -2.29 23.71
N VAL A 74 -5.04 -3.39 24.46
CA VAL A 74 -4.79 -4.71 23.88
C VAL A 74 -5.98 -5.16 23.03
N LEU A 75 -7.21 -5.05 23.54
CA LEU A 75 -8.43 -5.40 22.82
C LEU A 75 -8.56 -4.60 21.52
N MET A 76 -8.29 -3.30 21.54
CA MET A 76 -8.33 -2.45 20.36
C MET A 76 -7.31 -2.89 19.30
N LYS A 77 -6.11 -3.34 19.68
CA LYS A 77 -5.13 -3.88 18.71
C LYS A 77 -5.66 -5.12 18.00
N TRP A 78 -6.21 -6.07 18.75
CA TRP A 78 -6.79 -7.29 18.18
C TRP A 78 -8.00 -7.00 17.29
N LEU A 79 -8.83 -6.04 17.70
CA LEU A 79 -9.98 -5.59 16.91
C LEU A 79 -9.57 -4.91 15.59
N LEU A 80 -8.51 -4.10 15.59
CA LEU A 80 -7.93 -3.57 14.35
C LEU A 80 -7.34 -4.67 13.48
N CYS A 81 -6.64 -5.63 14.06
CA CYS A 81 -6.11 -6.80 13.34
C CYS A 81 -7.24 -7.61 12.68
N PHE A 82 -8.38 -7.78 13.36
CA PHE A 82 -9.59 -8.40 12.81
C PHE A 82 -10.16 -7.58 11.64
N LEU A 83 -10.34 -6.26 11.83
CA LEU A 83 -10.89 -5.36 10.82
C LEU A 83 -10.02 -5.29 9.57
N ILE A 84 -8.70 -5.26 9.72
CA ILE A 84 -7.74 -5.33 8.61
C ILE A 84 -7.96 -6.61 7.81
N GLY A 85 -8.00 -7.77 8.48
CA GLY A 85 -8.20 -9.07 7.80
C GLY A 85 -9.53 -9.12 7.04
N LEU A 86 -10.60 -8.61 7.65
CA LEU A 86 -11.93 -8.53 7.05
C LEU A 86 -11.97 -7.60 5.82
N ILE A 87 -11.44 -6.39 5.92
CA ILE A 87 -11.46 -5.43 4.81
C ILE A 87 -10.56 -5.90 3.66
N VAL A 88 -9.36 -6.40 3.96
CA VAL A 88 -8.41 -6.86 2.93
C VAL A 88 -8.95 -8.07 2.18
N SER A 89 -9.61 -9.00 2.87
CA SER A 89 -10.27 -10.15 2.22
C SER A 89 -11.47 -9.74 1.36
N LEU A 90 -12.29 -8.78 1.80
CA LEU A 90 -13.37 -8.22 0.98
C LEU A 90 -12.84 -7.56 -0.30
N ILE A 91 -11.79 -6.75 -0.19
CA ILE A 91 -11.15 -6.12 -1.36
C ILE A 91 -10.53 -7.19 -2.27
N GLY A 92 -9.82 -8.17 -1.70
CA GLY A 92 -9.22 -9.26 -2.47
C GLY A 92 -10.25 -10.11 -3.21
N PHE A 93 -11.37 -10.41 -2.55
CA PHE A 93 -12.50 -11.10 -3.15
C PHE A 93 -13.10 -10.29 -4.30
N PHE A 94 -13.37 -8.99 -4.09
CA PHE A 94 -13.89 -8.11 -5.14
C PHE A 94 -12.95 -8.01 -6.34
N ASN A 95 -11.64 -7.87 -6.10
CA ASN A 95 -10.64 -7.85 -7.16
C ASN A 95 -10.66 -9.13 -7.98
N ASN A 96 -10.69 -10.30 -7.34
CA ASN A 96 -10.75 -11.58 -8.03
C ASN A 96 -12.04 -11.69 -8.86
N LEU A 97 -13.18 -11.32 -8.27
CA LEU A 97 -14.47 -11.36 -8.93
C LEU A 97 -14.51 -10.44 -10.17
N ALA A 98 -13.97 -9.24 -10.05
CA ALA A 98 -13.91 -8.28 -11.15
C ALA A 98 -12.99 -8.79 -12.27
N ILE A 99 -11.79 -9.27 -11.93
CA ILE A 99 -10.81 -9.80 -12.90
C ILE A 99 -11.40 -11.00 -13.66
N GLU A 100 -11.96 -11.97 -12.94
CA GLU A 100 -12.50 -13.18 -13.57
C GLU A 100 -13.69 -12.89 -14.46
N ASN A 101 -14.57 -11.95 -14.09
CA ASN A 101 -15.71 -11.59 -14.94
C ASN A 101 -15.26 -10.79 -16.18
N ILE A 102 -14.37 -9.80 -16.03
CA ILE A 102 -13.90 -8.99 -17.17
C ILE A 102 -13.08 -9.84 -18.13
N ALA A 103 -12.08 -10.58 -17.62
CA ALA A 103 -11.26 -11.46 -18.43
C ALA A 103 -12.09 -12.61 -19.02
N GLY A 104 -12.98 -13.21 -18.23
CA GLY A 104 -13.87 -14.28 -18.66
C GLY A 104 -14.77 -13.87 -19.82
N MET A 105 -15.42 -12.70 -19.73
CA MET A 105 -16.24 -12.17 -20.82
C MET A 105 -15.42 -11.95 -22.10
N LYS A 106 -14.21 -11.38 -21.99
CA LYS A 106 -13.30 -11.20 -23.12
C LYS A 106 -12.94 -12.53 -23.79
N PHE A 107 -12.59 -13.54 -23.00
CA PHE A 107 -12.23 -14.86 -23.50
C PHE A 107 -13.43 -15.58 -24.14
N VAL A 108 -14.63 -15.48 -23.55
CA VAL A 108 -15.85 -16.07 -24.14
C VAL A 108 -16.17 -15.43 -25.49
N VAL A 109 -16.14 -14.10 -25.58
CA VAL A 109 -16.42 -13.40 -26.85
C VAL A 109 -15.39 -13.79 -27.91
N THR A 110 -14.10 -13.81 -27.55
CA THR A 110 -13.02 -14.18 -28.47
C THR A 110 -13.15 -15.64 -28.92
N SER A 111 -13.41 -16.56 -27.98
CA SER A 111 -13.58 -17.98 -28.26
C SER A 111 -14.77 -18.26 -29.17
N ASN A 112 -15.92 -17.60 -28.92
CA ASN A 112 -17.10 -17.75 -29.78
C ASN A 112 -16.80 -17.30 -31.22
N MET A 113 -16.04 -16.22 -31.40
CA MET A 113 -15.64 -15.75 -32.74
C MET A 113 -14.66 -16.71 -33.43
N MET A 114 -13.76 -17.34 -32.68
CA MET A 114 -12.87 -18.39 -33.22
C MET A 114 -13.65 -19.63 -33.66
N MET A 115 -14.64 -20.06 -32.86
CA MET A 115 -15.50 -21.20 -33.22
C MET A 115 -16.34 -20.95 -34.48
N LEU A 116 -16.65 -19.68 -34.78
CA LEU A 116 -17.32 -19.26 -36.01
C LEU A 116 -16.35 -19.08 -37.20
N ASN A 117 -15.09 -19.54 -37.09
CA ASN A 117 -14.02 -19.39 -38.08
C ASN A 117 -13.69 -17.94 -38.48
N ARG A 118 -14.01 -16.95 -37.62
CA ARG A 118 -13.73 -15.52 -37.87
C ARG A 118 -12.45 -15.07 -37.15
N PHE A 119 -11.32 -15.69 -37.50
CA PHE A 119 -10.04 -15.49 -36.80
C PHE A 119 -9.56 -14.02 -36.78
N GLY A 120 -9.69 -13.29 -37.90
CA GLY A 120 -9.28 -11.89 -37.97
C GLY A 120 -10.06 -10.98 -37.04
N MET A 121 -11.39 -11.16 -36.97
CA MET A 121 -12.24 -10.41 -36.04
C MET A 121 -11.99 -10.81 -34.58
N ALA A 122 -11.74 -12.10 -34.31
CA ALA A 122 -11.38 -12.56 -32.97
C ALA A 122 -10.08 -11.89 -32.49
N PHE A 123 -9.06 -11.83 -33.34
CA PHE A 123 -7.80 -11.15 -33.05
C PHE A 123 -7.97 -9.64 -32.81
N LEU A 124 -8.79 -8.98 -33.63
CA LEU A 124 -9.06 -7.55 -33.49
C LEU A 124 -9.76 -7.25 -32.16
N VAL A 125 -10.84 -7.99 -31.84
CA VAL A 125 -11.58 -7.81 -30.58
C VAL A 125 -10.69 -8.07 -29.37
N PHE A 126 -9.86 -9.11 -29.41
CA PHE A 126 -8.91 -9.41 -28.34
C PHE A 126 -7.86 -8.30 -28.17
N SER A 127 -7.28 -7.82 -29.27
CA SER A 127 -6.25 -6.77 -29.24
C SER A 127 -6.81 -5.43 -28.77
N VAL A 128 -7.97 -5.01 -29.29
CA VAL A 128 -8.61 -3.75 -28.92
C VAL A 128 -9.07 -3.77 -27.46
N SER A 129 -9.67 -4.87 -26.99
CA SER A 129 -10.08 -4.98 -25.59
C SER A 129 -8.88 -4.91 -24.63
N ASN A 130 -7.76 -5.56 -24.94
CA ASN A 130 -6.52 -5.48 -24.15
C ASN A 130 -5.93 -4.07 -24.18
N LEU A 131 -5.95 -3.40 -25.33
CA LEU A 131 -5.45 -2.03 -25.47
C LEU A 131 -6.25 -1.05 -24.60
N ILE A 132 -7.59 -1.12 -24.66
CA ILE A 132 -8.47 -0.26 -23.86
C ILE A 132 -8.23 -0.47 -22.36
N LEU A 133 -8.21 -1.72 -21.90
CA LEU A 133 -7.98 -2.04 -20.48
C LEU A 133 -6.61 -1.56 -20.00
N THR A 134 -5.57 -1.73 -20.82
CA THR A 134 -4.21 -1.27 -20.50
C THR A 134 -4.11 0.26 -20.48
N LEU A 135 -4.76 0.96 -21.41
CA LEU A 135 -4.82 2.42 -21.43
C LEU A 135 -5.53 2.98 -20.20
N VAL A 136 -6.62 2.36 -19.77
CA VAL A 136 -7.30 2.76 -18.53
C VAL A 136 -6.38 2.58 -17.32
N ALA A 137 -5.67 1.45 -17.23
CA ALA A 137 -4.71 1.20 -16.15
C ALA A 137 -3.58 2.25 -16.13
N SER A 138 -3.01 2.57 -17.29
CA SER A 138 -1.88 3.48 -17.40
C SER A 138 -2.27 4.94 -17.15
N ILE A 139 -3.41 5.40 -17.67
CA ILE A 139 -3.90 6.78 -17.51
C ILE A 139 -4.22 7.06 -16.03
N ILE A 140 -4.95 6.16 -15.37
CA ILE A 140 -5.30 6.33 -13.95
C ILE A 140 -4.02 6.35 -13.11
N THR A 141 -3.06 5.46 -13.38
CA THR A 141 -1.81 5.41 -12.62
C THR A 141 -0.94 6.65 -12.87
N ALA A 142 -0.75 7.07 -14.11
CA ALA A 142 0.13 8.18 -14.48
C ALA A 142 -0.40 9.54 -14.01
N PHE A 143 -1.70 9.83 -14.21
CA PHE A 143 -2.26 11.16 -13.93
C PHE A 143 -2.88 11.28 -12.53
N ILE A 144 -3.38 10.19 -11.96
CA ILE A 144 -4.05 10.24 -10.66
C ILE A 144 -3.04 9.95 -9.54
N ALA A 145 -2.41 8.79 -9.51
CA ALA A 145 -1.51 8.44 -8.41
C ALA A 145 -0.27 7.73 -8.93
N PRO A 146 0.80 8.46 -9.29
CA PRO A 146 2.03 7.84 -9.80
C PRO A 146 2.69 6.92 -8.76
N ALA A 147 2.50 7.22 -7.46
CA ALA A 147 2.93 6.35 -6.36
C ALA A 147 2.21 4.99 -6.30
N ALA A 148 1.18 4.76 -7.12
CA ALA A 148 0.53 3.46 -7.25
C ALA A 148 1.16 2.58 -8.35
N ALA A 149 2.15 3.08 -9.10
CA ALA A 149 2.83 2.29 -10.13
C ALA A 149 3.50 1.03 -9.55
N GLY A 150 3.64 0.00 -10.39
CA GLY A 150 4.31 -1.25 -10.02
C GLY A 150 3.60 -2.06 -8.92
N SER A 151 4.37 -2.98 -8.33
CA SER A 151 3.84 -3.92 -7.33
C SER A 151 3.45 -3.25 -6.01
N GLY A 152 4.17 -2.21 -5.55
CA GLY A 152 3.98 -1.67 -4.21
C GLY A 152 4.75 -2.40 -3.09
N ILE A 153 5.39 -3.54 -3.38
CA ILE A 153 6.20 -4.28 -2.39
C ILE A 153 7.44 -3.47 -1.98
N PRO A 154 8.23 -2.90 -2.91
CA PRO A 154 9.39 -2.08 -2.52
C PRO A 154 9.03 -0.90 -1.63
N GLU A 155 7.88 -0.26 -1.87
CA GLU A 155 7.39 0.88 -1.10
C GLU A 155 6.97 0.47 0.31
N VAL A 156 6.31 -0.69 0.45
CA VAL A 156 5.99 -1.25 1.77
C VAL A 156 7.25 -1.69 2.50
N LYS A 157 8.22 -2.29 1.80
CA LYS A 157 9.52 -2.68 2.37
C LYS A 157 10.30 -1.45 2.85
N ALA A 158 10.35 -0.39 2.05
CA ALA A 158 10.95 0.88 2.40
C ALA A 158 10.26 1.48 3.63
N TYR A 159 8.92 1.50 3.65
CA TYR A 159 8.16 1.95 4.82
C TYR A 159 8.55 1.17 6.06
N LEU A 160 8.50 -0.16 6.03
CA LEU A 160 8.82 -1.03 7.17
C LEU A 160 10.29 -0.98 7.61
N ASN A 161 11.19 -0.49 6.76
CA ASN A 161 12.57 -0.17 7.09
C ASN A 161 12.76 1.22 7.68
N GLY A 162 11.68 2.01 7.79
CA GLY A 162 11.67 3.31 8.44
C GLY A 162 11.66 4.48 7.47
N VAL A 163 11.37 4.30 6.19
CA VAL A 163 11.34 5.36 5.19
C VAL A 163 9.90 5.80 4.89
N ASP A 164 9.50 7.00 5.29
CA ASP A 164 8.18 7.57 4.99
C ASP A 164 8.26 8.46 3.74
N ALA A 165 7.87 7.92 2.59
CA ALA A 165 7.68 8.72 1.39
C ALA A 165 6.22 9.22 1.28
N PRO A 166 6.02 10.46 0.81
CA PRO A 166 4.73 11.11 0.87
C PRO A 166 3.73 10.43 -0.05
N GLY A 167 2.57 10.08 0.50
CA GLY A 167 1.44 9.58 -0.26
C GLY A 167 1.47 8.09 -0.61
N ILE A 168 2.46 7.31 -0.14
CA ILE A 168 2.50 5.84 -0.36
C ILE A 168 1.21 5.17 0.11
N PHE A 169 0.70 5.54 1.30
CA PHE A 169 -0.52 4.98 1.90
C PHE A 169 -1.73 5.92 1.85
N SER A 170 -1.82 6.75 0.82
CA SER A 170 -2.99 7.61 0.61
C SER A 170 -4.23 6.79 0.23
N PHE A 171 -5.42 7.29 0.57
CA PHE A 171 -6.66 6.71 0.05
C PHE A 171 -6.73 6.77 -1.49
N ARG A 172 -6.10 7.80 -2.09
CA ARG A 172 -6.00 7.94 -3.55
C ARG A 172 -5.15 6.83 -4.16
N THR A 173 -4.00 6.51 -3.56
CA THR A 173 -3.15 5.41 -4.06
C THR A 173 -3.85 4.08 -3.90
N LEU A 174 -4.52 3.83 -2.76
CA LEU A 174 -5.32 2.62 -2.55
C LEU A 174 -6.35 2.42 -3.67
N PHE A 175 -7.16 3.44 -3.95
CA PHE A 175 -8.20 3.36 -4.97
C PHE A 175 -7.63 3.12 -6.38
N VAL A 176 -6.58 3.85 -6.74
CA VAL A 176 -5.90 3.68 -8.04
C VAL A 176 -5.25 2.29 -8.15
N LYS A 177 -4.63 1.79 -7.08
CA LYS A 177 -4.00 0.46 -7.05
C LYS A 177 -5.04 -0.65 -7.28
N ILE A 178 -6.19 -0.56 -6.63
CA ILE A 178 -7.30 -1.51 -6.79
C ILE A 178 -7.77 -1.54 -8.25
N ILE A 179 -8.20 -0.40 -8.79
CA ILE A 179 -8.73 -0.33 -10.16
C ILE A 179 -7.67 -0.66 -11.20
N GLY A 180 -6.46 -0.11 -11.06
CA GLY A 180 -5.34 -0.35 -11.95
C GLY A 180 -4.93 -1.83 -11.96
N SER A 181 -4.96 -2.51 -10.81
CA SER A 181 -4.68 -3.95 -10.74
C SER A 181 -5.76 -4.79 -11.45
N ILE A 182 -7.04 -4.44 -11.29
CA ILE A 182 -8.14 -5.13 -11.96
C ILE A 182 -7.98 -5.01 -13.47
N THR A 183 -7.79 -3.80 -13.99
CA THR A 183 -7.71 -3.56 -15.44
C THR A 183 -6.42 -4.11 -16.05
N ALA A 184 -5.28 -3.99 -15.37
CA ALA A 184 -3.98 -4.51 -15.84
C ALA A 184 -3.94 -6.04 -15.89
N VAL A 185 -4.50 -6.74 -14.91
CA VAL A 185 -4.57 -8.21 -14.94
C VAL A 185 -5.61 -8.68 -15.97
N SER A 186 -6.74 -7.96 -16.09
CA SER A 186 -7.77 -8.27 -17.08
C SER A 186 -7.33 -8.05 -18.53
N SER A 187 -6.34 -7.18 -18.77
CA SER A 187 -5.79 -6.92 -20.11
C SER A 187 -4.82 -8.00 -20.61
N SER A 188 -4.65 -9.11 -19.88
CA SER A 188 -3.73 -10.20 -20.23
C SER A 188 -2.28 -9.77 -20.39
N LEU A 189 -1.87 -8.70 -19.70
CA LEU A 189 -0.45 -8.42 -19.50
C LEU A 189 0.17 -9.53 -18.62
N LEU A 190 1.47 -9.75 -18.76
CA LEU A 190 2.23 -10.70 -17.93
C LEU A 190 2.46 -10.12 -16.52
N VAL A 191 1.37 -9.83 -15.81
CA VAL A 191 1.36 -9.21 -14.48
C VAL A 191 0.44 -9.97 -13.54
N GLY A 192 0.83 -10.05 -12.27
CA GLY A 192 0.06 -10.70 -11.22
C GLY A 192 -0.59 -9.70 -10.27
N LYS A 193 -1.68 -10.13 -9.61
CA LYS A 193 -2.34 -9.34 -8.55
C LYS A 193 -1.69 -9.45 -7.17
N ALA A 194 -0.79 -10.43 -6.98
CA ALA A 194 -0.22 -10.75 -5.66
C ALA A 194 0.49 -9.55 -5.03
N GLY A 195 1.37 -8.91 -5.79
CA GLY A 195 2.10 -7.73 -5.36
C GLY A 195 1.20 -6.54 -4.97
N PRO A 196 0.31 -6.07 -5.88
CA PRO A 196 -0.64 -5.00 -5.57
C PRO A 196 -1.54 -5.30 -4.37
N MET A 197 -1.89 -6.56 -4.12
CA MET A 197 -2.66 -6.96 -2.93
C MET A 197 -1.89 -6.75 -1.63
N VAL A 198 -0.57 -6.92 -1.61
CA VAL A 198 0.26 -6.61 -0.43
C VAL A 198 0.20 -5.12 -0.09
N HIS A 199 0.40 -4.27 -1.10
CA HIS A 199 0.33 -2.81 -0.93
C HIS A 199 -1.08 -2.36 -0.54
N THR A 200 -2.11 -2.94 -1.13
CA THR A 200 -3.51 -2.68 -0.76
C THR A 200 -3.74 -3.01 0.72
N GLY A 201 -3.23 -4.14 1.19
CA GLY A 201 -3.30 -4.54 2.59
C GLY A 201 -2.55 -3.59 3.54
N ALA A 202 -1.34 -3.19 3.15
CA ALA A 202 -0.55 -2.18 3.86
C ALA A 202 -1.26 -0.82 3.94
N CYS A 203 -1.84 -0.35 2.82
CA CYS A 203 -2.63 0.88 2.75
C CYS A 203 -3.84 0.84 3.69
N VAL A 204 -4.61 -0.26 3.68
CA VAL A 204 -5.78 -0.44 4.57
C VAL A 204 -5.34 -0.39 6.03
N ALA A 205 -4.27 -1.10 6.39
CA ALA A 205 -3.74 -1.08 7.74
C ALA A 205 -3.22 0.30 8.17
N ALA A 206 -2.53 1.01 7.30
CA ALA A 206 -2.05 2.37 7.56
C ALA A 206 -3.21 3.35 7.74
N LEU A 207 -4.25 3.28 6.90
CA LEU A 207 -5.44 4.14 6.98
C LEU A 207 -6.25 3.87 8.25
N LEU A 208 -6.43 2.60 8.62
CA LEU A 208 -7.09 2.23 9.88
C LEU A 208 -6.27 2.66 11.09
N GLY A 209 -4.95 2.47 11.08
CA GLY A 209 -4.06 2.88 12.17
C GLY A 209 -4.04 4.39 12.40
N GLN A 210 -4.17 5.20 11.35
CA GLN A 210 -4.22 6.67 11.46
C GLN A 210 -5.59 7.21 11.89
N GLY A 211 -6.63 6.37 11.94
CA GLY A 211 -8.01 6.79 12.19
C GLY A 211 -8.72 7.40 10.99
N GLY A 212 -8.24 7.10 9.78
CA GLY A 212 -8.82 7.49 8.50
C GLY A 212 -8.01 8.55 7.75
N SER A 213 -8.51 8.95 6.58
CA SER A 213 -7.80 9.88 5.70
C SER A 213 -7.88 11.32 6.22
N LYS A 214 -6.73 11.90 6.59
CA LYS A 214 -6.60 13.32 7.00
C LYS A 214 -7.17 14.28 5.95
N ARG A 215 -7.07 13.93 4.66
CA ARG A 215 -7.52 14.78 3.54
C ARG A 215 -9.04 14.81 3.37
N PHE A 216 -9.72 13.69 3.63
CA PHE A 216 -11.19 13.59 3.52
C PHE A 216 -11.92 13.93 4.82
N LYS A 217 -11.21 14.40 5.86
CA LYS A 217 -11.74 14.69 7.21
C LYS A 217 -12.52 13.54 7.86
N LEU A 218 -12.46 12.33 7.32
CA LEU A 218 -12.96 11.09 7.93
C LEU A 218 -11.98 10.69 9.03
N THR A 219 -12.03 11.39 10.16
CA THR A 219 -11.28 11.02 11.37
C THR A 219 -12.23 10.40 12.38
N TRP A 220 -12.32 9.08 12.36
CA TRP A 220 -13.10 8.35 13.35
C TRP A 220 -12.42 8.52 14.72
N ARG A 221 -13.10 9.20 15.65
CA ARG A 221 -12.54 9.51 16.99
C ARG A 221 -12.09 8.26 17.75
N TRP A 222 -12.78 7.14 17.55
CA TRP A 222 -12.47 5.88 18.22
C TRP A 222 -11.21 5.17 17.67
N LEU A 223 -10.86 5.37 16.39
CA LEU A 223 -9.65 4.80 15.80
C LEU A 223 -8.37 5.63 16.06
N ARG A 224 -8.48 6.82 16.68
CA ARG A 224 -7.33 7.70 16.97
C ARG A 224 -6.44 7.25 18.13
N PHE A 225 -6.69 6.07 18.69
CA PHE A 225 -5.98 5.58 19.88
C PHE A 225 -4.51 5.22 19.61
N PHE A 226 -4.13 4.93 18.35
CA PHE A 226 -2.78 4.49 17.97
C PHE A 226 -2.05 5.56 17.14
N LYS A 227 -1.41 6.51 17.82
CA LYS A 227 -0.54 7.51 17.16
C LYS A 227 0.93 7.11 17.06
N ASN A 228 1.32 5.97 17.62
CA ASN A 228 2.72 5.54 17.67
C ASN A 228 3.14 4.89 16.34
N ASP A 229 4.25 5.31 15.75
CA ASP A 229 4.71 4.79 14.46
C ASP A 229 5.13 3.32 14.54
N ARG A 230 5.57 2.86 15.72
CA ARG A 230 5.77 1.43 15.99
C ARG A 230 4.50 0.59 15.85
N ASP A 231 3.39 1.05 16.42
CA ASP A 231 2.12 0.30 16.33
C ASP A 231 1.59 0.32 14.89
N ARG A 232 1.81 1.43 14.18
CA ARG A 232 1.48 1.54 12.75
C ARG A 232 2.30 0.57 11.92
N ARG A 233 3.61 0.44 12.18
CA ARG A 233 4.48 -0.56 11.54
C ARG A 233 3.96 -1.98 11.75
N ASP A 234 3.60 -2.34 12.99
CA ASP A 234 3.03 -3.65 13.32
C ASP A 234 1.73 -3.91 12.52
N LEU A 235 0.82 -2.95 12.47
CA LEU A 235 -0.44 -3.07 11.73
C LEU A 235 -0.20 -3.19 10.23
N VAL A 236 0.69 -2.38 9.65
CA VAL A 236 1.07 -2.44 8.23
C VAL A 236 1.69 -3.79 7.88
N THR A 237 2.48 -4.37 8.78
CA THR A 237 3.03 -5.72 8.62
C THR A 237 1.91 -6.76 8.58
N CYS A 238 0.96 -6.71 9.51
CA CYS A 238 -0.23 -7.59 9.51
C CYS A 238 -1.08 -7.42 8.24
N GLY A 239 -1.28 -6.18 7.78
CA GLY A 239 -2.02 -5.89 6.54
C GLY A 239 -1.34 -6.42 5.29
N SER A 240 -0.02 -6.31 5.22
CA SER A 240 0.79 -6.86 4.12
C SER A 240 0.68 -8.39 4.07
N ALA A 241 0.80 -9.05 5.23
CA ALA A 241 0.60 -10.49 5.38
C ALA A 241 -0.82 -10.91 4.93
N ALA A 242 -1.84 -10.14 5.34
CA ALA A 242 -3.24 -10.36 4.95
C ALA A 242 -3.45 -10.24 3.44
N GLY A 243 -2.73 -9.32 2.78
CA GLY A 243 -2.76 -9.15 1.33
C GLY A 243 -2.26 -10.39 0.59
N ILE A 244 -1.14 -10.98 1.03
CA ILE A 244 -0.63 -12.25 0.48
C ILE A 244 -1.59 -13.41 0.79
N ALA A 245 -2.09 -13.50 2.02
CA ALA A 245 -3.06 -14.53 2.40
C ALA A 245 -4.34 -14.43 1.54
N ALA A 246 -4.82 -13.22 1.24
CA ALA A 246 -5.95 -13.01 0.34
C ALA A 246 -5.61 -13.27 -1.14
N ALA A 247 -4.34 -13.14 -1.54
CA ALA A 247 -3.90 -13.40 -2.90
C ALA A 247 -3.79 -14.90 -3.20
N PHE A 248 -3.18 -15.67 -2.29
CA PHE A 248 -2.83 -17.08 -2.48
C PHE A 248 -3.65 -18.07 -1.64
N ARG A 249 -4.56 -17.59 -0.79
CA ARG A 249 -5.36 -18.41 0.16
C ARG A 249 -4.50 -19.20 1.16
N ALA A 250 -3.28 -18.74 1.41
CA ALA A 250 -2.32 -19.38 2.30
C ALA A 250 -2.04 -18.46 3.50
N PRO A 251 -2.71 -18.65 4.66
CA PRO A 251 -2.52 -17.79 5.82
C PRO A 251 -1.10 -17.87 6.37
N VAL A 252 -0.56 -19.08 6.52
CA VAL A 252 0.82 -19.30 7.00
C VAL A 252 1.85 -18.73 6.03
N GLY A 253 1.65 -18.93 4.71
CA GLY A 253 2.51 -18.36 3.68
C GLY A 253 2.54 -16.82 3.71
N GLY A 254 1.41 -16.18 4.01
CA GLY A 254 1.35 -14.72 4.19
C GLY A 254 2.16 -14.23 5.39
N VAL A 255 2.13 -14.95 6.51
CA VAL A 255 2.93 -14.62 7.70
C VAL A 255 4.42 -14.82 7.43
N LEU A 256 4.80 -15.94 6.79
CA LEU A 256 6.18 -16.22 6.41
C LEU A 256 6.73 -15.19 5.42
N PHE A 257 5.93 -14.80 4.42
CA PHE A 257 6.31 -13.71 3.52
C PHE A 257 6.54 -12.40 4.27
N ALA A 258 5.66 -12.03 5.21
CA ALA A 258 5.86 -10.81 5.98
C ALA A 258 7.08 -10.88 6.92
N LEU A 259 7.42 -12.08 7.39
CA LEU A 259 8.61 -12.37 8.19
C LEU A 259 9.90 -12.24 7.37
N GLU A 260 9.95 -12.88 6.21
CA GLU A 260 11.16 -13.03 5.39
C GLU A 260 11.43 -11.80 4.52
N GLU A 261 10.39 -11.27 3.88
CA GLU A 261 10.56 -10.24 2.84
C GLU A 261 10.36 -8.82 3.36
N MET A 262 9.53 -8.63 4.39
CA MET A 262 9.03 -7.32 4.78
C MET A 262 9.57 -6.80 6.12
N ALA A 263 9.91 -7.68 7.06
CA ALA A 263 10.37 -7.28 8.38
C ALA A 263 11.89 -7.43 8.53
N SER A 264 12.56 -6.32 8.85
CA SER A 264 13.97 -6.35 9.30
C SER A 264 14.14 -6.84 10.73
N TRP A 265 13.08 -6.70 11.55
CA TRP A 265 13.10 -7.12 12.95
C TRP A 265 11.72 -7.57 13.41
N TRP A 266 11.65 -8.68 14.16
CA TRP A 266 10.39 -9.36 14.47
C TRP A 266 10.19 -9.61 15.97
N ARG A 267 8.95 -9.42 16.45
CA ARG A 267 8.52 -9.73 17.82
C ARG A 267 7.58 -10.92 17.83
N SER A 268 7.69 -11.80 18.83
CA SER A 268 6.79 -12.96 18.98
C SER A 268 5.30 -12.56 19.08
N ALA A 269 5.00 -11.42 19.72
CA ALA A 269 3.62 -10.91 19.79
C ALA A 269 3.09 -10.40 18.43
N LEU A 270 3.95 -9.99 17.50
CA LEU A 270 3.55 -9.64 16.14
C LEU A 270 3.18 -10.88 15.32
N LEU A 271 3.86 -12.01 15.56
CA LEU A 271 3.54 -13.30 14.94
C LEU A 271 2.09 -13.70 15.16
N TRP A 272 1.65 -13.72 16.42
CA TRP A 272 0.29 -14.12 16.75
C TRP A 272 -0.77 -13.18 16.16
N ARG A 273 -0.49 -11.87 16.14
CA ARG A 273 -1.39 -10.88 15.52
C ARG A 273 -1.46 -11.05 14.00
N SER A 274 -0.32 -11.24 13.35
CA SER A 274 -0.24 -11.47 11.90
C SER A 274 -0.93 -12.77 11.49
N PHE A 275 -0.70 -13.85 12.23
CA PHE A 275 -1.37 -15.13 12.03
C PHE A 275 -2.90 -15.01 12.19
N PHE A 276 -3.36 -14.31 13.23
CA PHE A 276 -4.79 -14.07 13.41
C PHE A 276 -5.39 -13.26 12.26
N THR A 277 -4.75 -12.15 11.85
CA THR A 277 -5.23 -11.33 10.71
C THR A 277 -5.29 -12.15 9.42
N THR A 278 -4.26 -12.93 9.11
CA THR A 278 -4.22 -13.77 7.91
C THR A 278 -5.22 -14.92 7.94
N ALA A 279 -5.44 -15.53 9.12
CA ALA A 279 -6.47 -16.55 9.31
C ALA A 279 -7.89 -15.99 9.09
N VAL A 280 -8.19 -14.80 9.65
CA VAL A 280 -9.46 -14.11 9.40
C VAL A 280 -9.62 -13.82 7.92
N ALA A 281 -8.58 -13.30 7.25
CA ALA A 281 -8.62 -13.03 5.82
C ALA A 281 -8.90 -14.30 4.99
N ALA A 282 -8.26 -15.42 5.33
CA ALA A 282 -8.46 -16.71 4.65
C ALA A 282 -9.89 -17.26 4.86
N ILE A 283 -10.41 -17.22 6.09
CA ILE A 283 -11.77 -17.71 6.41
C ILE A 283 -12.82 -16.87 5.69
N VAL A 284 -12.74 -15.53 5.78
CA VAL A 284 -13.69 -14.62 5.13
C VAL A 284 -13.64 -14.80 3.61
N LEU A 285 -12.44 -14.87 3.03
CA LEU A 285 -12.29 -15.10 1.59
C LEU A 285 -12.90 -16.45 1.18
N ARG A 286 -12.62 -17.54 1.92
CA ARG A 286 -13.18 -18.88 1.66
C ARG A 286 -14.71 -18.86 1.70
N ALA A 287 -15.29 -18.24 2.73
CA ALA A 287 -16.74 -18.12 2.88
C ALA A 287 -17.39 -17.35 1.72
N LEU A 288 -16.77 -16.26 1.25
CA LEU A 288 -17.25 -15.49 0.11
C LEU A 288 -17.16 -16.26 -1.21
N ILE A 289 -16.10 -17.06 -1.38
CA ILE A 289 -15.93 -17.93 -2.55
C ILE A 289 -17.01 -19.01 -2.56
N ASP A 290 -17.26 -19.69 -1.44
CA ASP A 290 -18.30 -20.72 -1.32
C ASP A 290 -19.70 -20.15 -1.56
N PHE A 291 -19.97 -18.94 -1.08
CA PHE A 291 -21.19 -18.21 -1.41
C PHE A 291 -21.34 -17.98 -2.92
N CYS A 292 -20.25 -17.63 -3.61
CA CYS A 292 -20.27 -17.37 -5.04
C CYS A 292 -20.31 -18.61 -5.93
N LEU A 293 -19.81 -19.75 -5.42
CA LEU A 293 -19.99 -21.06 -6.04
C LEU A 293 -21.46 -21.49 -6.11
N SER A 294 -22.35 -20.86 -5.35
CA SER A 294 -23.81 -21.06 -5.43
C SER A 294 -24.46 -20.49 -6.72
N GLY A 295 -23.65 -20.09 -7.72
CA GLY A 295 -24.12 -19.71 -9.06
C GLY A 295 -24.56 -18.25 -9.23
N LYS A 296 -24.50 -17.43 -8.17
CA LYS A 296 -24.96 -16.03 -8.19
C LYS A 296 -23.90 -15.02 -8.66
N CYS A 297 -22.65 -15.45 -8.85
CA CYS A 297 -21.50 -14.55 -9.07
C CYS A 297 -20.89 -14.60 -10.48
N GLY A 298 -21.71 -14.86 -11.50
CA GLY A 298 -21.28 -14.77 -12.91
C GLY A 298 -20.32 -15.87 -13.34
N LEU A 299 -19.18 -15.50 -13.92
CA LEU A 299 -18.16 -16.43 -14.45
C LEU A 299 -17.11 -16.85 -13.40
N PHE A 300 -17.28 -16.47 -12.14
CA PHE A 300 -16.35 -16.76 -11.06
C PHE A 300 -16.08 -18.28 -10.91
N GLY A 301 -14.81 -18.67 -10.86
CA GLY A 301 -14.36 -20.06 -10.72
C GLY A 301 -14.29 -20.88 -12.02
N LYS A 302 -14.82 -20.40 -13.16
CA LYS A 302 -14.75 -21.10 -14.45
C LYS A 302 -13.43 -20.88 -15.21
N GLY A 303 -12.71 -19.82 -14.88
CA GLY A 303 -11.49 -19.41 -15.59
C GLY A 303 -10.18 -20.00 -15.05
N GLY A 304 -10.21 -20.71 -13.90
CA GLY A 304 -9.02 -21.37 -13.32
C GLY A 304 -7.86 -20.44 -12.96
N LEU A 305 -8.06 -19.11 -12.94
CA LEU A 305 -6.96 -18.17 -13.10
C LEU A 305 -5.92 -18.22 -11.98
N ILE A 306 -6.24 -18.69 -10.77
CA ILE A 306 -5.28 -18.68 -9.63
C ILE A 306 -5.67 -19.67 -8.52
N MET A 307 -6.29 -20.80 -8.89
CA MET A 307 -6.57 -21.88 -7.94
C MET A 307 -5.71 -23.08 -8.29
N PHE A 308 -4.55 -23.17 -7.65
CA PHE A 308 -3.83 -24.44 -7.55
C PHE A 308 -4.61 -25.33 -6.58
N ASP A 309 -5.63 -26.02 -7.09
CA ASP A 309 -6.39 -27.00 -6.32
C ASP A 309 -5.71 -28.36 -6.46
N VAL A 310 -4.58 -28.52 -5.75
CA VAL A 310 -3.77 -29.75 -5.77
C VAL A 310 -4.39 -30.76 -4.79
N TYR A 311 -5.59 -31.25 -5.07
CA TYR A 311 -6.25 -32.27 -4.22
C TYR A 311 -6.31 -33.66 -4.86
N SER A 312 -5.84 -33.84 -6.09
CA SER A 312 -6.22 -35.02 -6.88
C SER A 312 -5.08 -35.84 -7.48
N ALA A 313 -3.81 -35.55 -7.15
CA ALA A 313 -2.68 -36.38 -7.58
C ALA A 313 -1.81 -36.80 -6.40
N SER A 314 -1.89 -38.07 -6.01
CA SER A 314 -0.92 -38.71 -5.11
C SER A 314 0.37 -38.97 -5.87
N VAL A 315 1.22 -37.95 -5.98
CA VAL A 315 2.56 -38.11 -6.57
C VAL A 315 3.48 -38.68 -5.49
N THR A 316 3.96 -39.91 -5.69
CA THR A 316 4.98 -40.52 -4.82
C THR A 316 6.35 -40.05 -5.26
N TYR A 317 7.06 -39.34 -4.39
CA TYR A 317 8.43 -38.90 -4.64
C TYR A 317 9.43 -39.94 -4.12
N HIS A 318 10.42 -40.28 -4.94
CA HIS A 318 11.55 -41.13 -4.57
C HIS A 318 12.80 -40.29 -4.33
N LEU A 319 13.79 -40.83 -3.60
CA LEU A 319 15.07 -40.15 -3.34
C LEU A 319 15.82 -39.78 -4.63
N ILE A 320 15.59 -40.52 -5.71
CA ILE A 320 16.19 -40.26 -7.03
C ILE A 320 15.65 -38.94 -7.62
N ASP A 321 14.41 -38.56 -7.30
CA ASP A 321 13.78 -37.32 -7.79
C ASP A 321 14.36 -36.06 -7.15
N VAL A 322 15.08 -36.20 -6.03
CA VAL A 322 15.77 -35.08 -5.37
C VAL A 322 16.83 -34.48 -6.29
N LEU A 323 17.55 -35.29 -7.06
CA LEU A 323 18.59 -34.80 -7.95
C LEU A 323 18.02 -33.92 -9.08
N PRO A 324 17.00 -34.35 -9.84
CA PRO A 324 16.26 -33.48 -10.76
C PRO A 324 15.74 -32.19 -10.11
N VAL A 325 15.14 -32.27 -8.91
CA VAL A 325 14.61 -31.09 -8.21
C VAL A 325 15.73 -30.09 -7.87
N LEU A 326 16.88 -30.56 -7.40
CA LEU A 326 18.04 -29.71 -7.14
C LEU A 326 18.59 -29.07 -8.42
N THR A 327 18.69 -29.84 -9.51
CA THR A 327 19.13 -29.29 -10.81
C THR A 327 18.17 -28.24 -11.35
N LEU A 328 16.85 -28.46 -11.19
CA LEU A 328 15.84 -27.49 -11.57
C LEU A 328 15.93 -26.21 -10.72
N GLY A 329 16.20 -26.35 -9.42
CA GLY A 329 16.47 -25.22 -8.52
C GLY A 329 17.69 -24.40 -8.95
N ALA A 330 18.79 -25.06 -9.31
CA ALA A 330 19.99 -24.39 -9.81
C ALA A 330 19.74 -23.65 -11.13
N ILE A 331 19.08 -24.30 -12.09
CA ILE A 331 18.72 -23.68 -13.38
C ILE A 331 17.78 -22.49 -13.15
N GLY A 332 16.78 -22.64 -12.28
CA GLY A 332 15.86 -21.57 -11.90
C GLY A 332 16.58 -20.38 -11.25
N GLY A 333 17.56 -20.63 -10.39
CA GLY A 333 18.40 -19.58 -9.81
C GLY A 333 19.23 -18.81 -10.84
N ILE A 334 19.85 -19.52 -11.78
CA ILE A 334 20.62 -18.91 -12.87
C ILE A 334 19.71 -18.06 -13.77
N LEU A 335 18.59 -18.62 -14.23
CA LEU A 335 17.62 -17.90 -15.07
C LEU A 335 17.01 -16.70 -14.34
N GLY A 336 16.73 -16.83 -13.04
CA GLY A 336 16.24 -15.73 -12.21
C GLY A 336 17.26 -14.60 -12.07
N SER A 337 18.54 -14.93 -11.89
CA SER A 337 19.62 -13.92 -11.85
C SER A 337 19.78 -13.18 -13.18
N LEU A 338 19.69 -13.90 -14.31
CA LEU A 338 19.73 -13.32 -15.65
C LEU A 338 18.53 -12.41 -15.88
N TYR A 339 17.33 -12.84 -15.48
CA TYR A 339 16.12 -12.03 -15.57
C TYR A 339 16.26 -10.71 -14.79
N ASN A 340 16.76 -10.76 -13.55
CA ASN A 340 16.99 -9.56 -12.75
C ASN A 340 18.01 -8.62 -13.38
N PHE A 341 19.10 -9.17 -13.94
CA PHE A 341 20.11 -8.38 -14.65
C PHE A 341 19.52 -7.66 -15.88
N LEU A 342 18.68 -8.35 -16.66
CA LEU A 342 18.01 -7.76 -17.82
C LEU A 342 17.02 -6.67 -17.40
N LEU A 343 16.19 -6.93 -16.38
CA LEU A 343 15.25 -5.95 -15.84
C LEU A 343 15.94 -4.69 -15.32
N ASP A 344 17.05 -4.83 -14.61
CA ASP A 344 17.82 -3.71 -14.08
C ASP A 344 18.46 -2.88 -15.22
N LYS A 345 18.93 -3.54 -16.28
CA LYS A 345 19.42 -2.86 -17.49
C LYS A 345 18.30 -2.12 -18.21
N GLU A 346 17.14 -2.75 -18.41
CA GLU A 346 15.96 -2.12 -19.01
C GLU A 346 15.47 -0.92 -18.19
N GLY A 347 15.42 -1.06 -16.87
CA GLY A 347 15.04 0.01 -15.94
C GLY A 347 15.95 1.23 -16.06
N ARG A 348 17.28 1.02 -16.06
CA ARG A 348 18.24 2.11 -16.30
C ARG A 348 18.07 2.76 -17.67
N CYS A 349 17.87 1.96 -18.72
CA CYS A 349 17.62 2.49 -20.06
C CYS A 349 16.36 3.35 -20.08
N LEU A 350 15.26 2.88 -19.50
CA LEU A 350 13.99 3.59 -19.46
C LEU A 350 14.09 4.90 -18.67
N GLN A 351 14.81 4.90 -17.54
CA GLN A 351 15.10 6.09 -16.75
C GLN A 351 15.87 7.13 -17.58
N ASN A 352 16.91 6.68 -18.31
CA ASN A 352 17.72 7.54 -19.16
C ASN A 352 16.91 8.09 -20.34
N PHE A 353 16.10 7.26 -21.01
CA PHE A 353 15.23 7.71 -22.10
C PHE A 353 14.14 8.65 -21.62
N THR A 354 13.51 8.39 -20.48
CA THR A 354 12.49 9.28 -19.91
C THR A 354 13.12 10.59 -19.48
N CYS A 355 14.32 10.58 -18.90
CA CYS A 355 15.08 11.79 -18.60
C CYS A 355 15.41 12.57 -19.88
N LEU A 356 15.80 11.88 -20.96
CA LEU A 356 16.08 12.49 -22.27
C LEU A 356 14.81 13.08 -22.91
N CYS A 357 13.68 12.37 -22.86
CA CYS A 357 12.39 12.85 -23.37
C CYS A 357 11.84 14.00 -22.53
N ASN A 358 11.93 13.96 -21.19
CA ASN A 358 11.56 15.10 -20.35
C ASN A 358 12.49 16.29 -20.62
N PHE A 359 13.79 16.06 -20.81
CA PHE A 359 14.72 17.12 -21.19
C PHE A 359 14.34 17.72 -22.55
N HIS A 360 13.99 16.90 -23.55
CA HIS A 360 13.57 17.37 -24.87
C HIS A 360 12.19 18.07 -24.82
N PHE A 361 11.27 17.63 -23.97
CA PHE A 361 9.95 18.25 -23.79
C PHE A 361 10.04 19.58 -23.02
N HIS A 362 10.91 19.65 -22.00
CA HIS A 362 11.22 20.90 -21.29
C HIS A 362 12.02 21.85 -22.18
N PHE A 363 12.92 21.35 -23.02
CA PHE A 363 13.67 22.15 -23.98
C PHE A 363 12.75 22.70 -25.07
N LEU A 364 11.86 21.89 -25.66
CA LEU A 364 10.83 22.36 -26.60
C LEU A 364 9.85 23.35 -25.95
N SER A 365 9.39 23.06 -24.73
CA SER A 365 8.51 23.96 -23.96
C SER A 365 9.20 25.29 -23.66
N SER A 366 10.43 25.26 -23.16
CA SER A 366 11.22 26.46 -22.86
C SER A 366 11.56 27.23 -24.13
N PHE A 367 11.96 26.55 -25.21
CA PHE A 367 12.27 27.15 -26.51
C PHE A 367 11.05 27.85 -27.12
N TRP A 368 9.85 27.26 -27.00
CA TRP A 368 8.63 27.87 -27.49
C TRP A 368 8.16 29.04 -26.62
N THR A 369 8.33 28.98 -25.29
CA THR A 369 8.06 30.12 -24.41
C THR A 369 9.06 31.28 -24.60
N THR A 370 10.33 31.01 -24.89
CA THR A 370 11.31 32.06 -25.22
C THR A 370 11.07 32.66 -26.60
N MET A 371 10.66 31.89 -27.61
CA MET A 371 10.26 32.45 -28.91
C MET A 371 8.98 33.29 -28.80
N ALA A 372 8.02 32.89 -27.96
CA ALA A 372 6.80 33.67 -27.73
C ALA A 372 7.05 35.01 -27.02
N CYS A 373 8.07 35.10 -26.15
CA CYS A 373 8.48 36.36 -25.54
C CYS A 373 9.32 37.26 -26.46
N LEU A 374 9.93 36.72 -27.52
CA LEU A 374 10.75 37.47 -28.49
C LEU A 374 9.95 38.06 -29.66
N MET A 375 8.64 37.78 -29.78
CA MET A 375 7.76 38.40 -30.78
C MET A 375 6.81 39.43 -30.15
N PRO A 376 7.32 40.63 -29.82
CA PRO A 376 6.58 41.83 -30.21
C PRO A 376 7.55 42.87 -30.78
N THR A 377 7.73 42.89 -32.10
CA THR A 377 8.22 44.04 -32.92
C THR A 377 8.28 43.65 -34.40
N LEU A 378 7.16 43.26 -35.00
CA LEU A 378 7.03 43.27 -36.46
C LEU A 378 5.55 43.37 -36.83
N SER A 379 5.06 44.59 -36.65
CA SER A 379 3.82 45.10 -37.24
C SER A 379 4.17 46.37 -37.99
N ILE A 380 4.50 46.20 -39.28
CA ILE A 380 4.22 47.14 -40.36
C ILE A 380 3.61 46.30 -41.49
#